data_AF-A0A252F4V1-F1
#
_entry.id   AF-A0A252F4V1-F1
#
_cell.length_a   1.000
_cell.length_b   1.000
_cell.length_c   1.000
_cell.angle_alpha   90.00
_cell.angle_beta   90.00
_cell.angle_gamma   90.00
#
_symmetry.space_group_name_H-M   'P 1'
#
loop_
_entity.id
_entity.type
_entity.pdbx_description
1 polymer ?
#
loop_
_entity_poly.entity_id
_entity_poly.type
_entity_poly.pdbx_seq_one_letter_code
_entity_poly.pdbx_strand_id
1 'polypeptide(L)'
;MLMNAAGIDVSSRKSTVAVLRPFGEVVKVPFEVGHSAEALLDLARQLKTLDGETRVVMEHTGRYYEPVANVLHEAGLYVSAVNPLLIREYGGNSLRRVKTDKADAVKIARYALDNWADLRDYTPMDTIRYDLKTLNRQFQLASKQKTATANNLIALQEQSFPGIRKCFDSPVRRDGTQKWVDFTYAFWHVDCVRRHSLNAFSERYRKWCKRHGYIFKQSNAEEVYTLAKSAVVLVSSSETTKLLVQEAANQLTSISRSVEIYRAEMNRLASLLPEYPVVMELYGVGESLGPQLMAEIGDVRRFEQKKSLIAFAGVDPMPNQSGDKNVRSNRSSKRGSPYLRKTLFNIMGIYLRCSPAEEPVYQFLDRKRAEGKPFYVYMTAGANKFLRRYYAKVRDYLATLDDLPPVDMDSTGLNQTN
;
A
#
# COMPACT_ATOMS: atom_id res chain seq x y z
N MET A 1 15.59 -3.16 -39.52
CA MET A 1 14.16 -3.45 -39.30
C MET A 1 13.46 -2.11 -39.07
N LEU A 2 12.32 -1.84 -39.72
CA LEU A 2 11.57 -0.59 -39.48
C LEU A 2 11.10 -0.59 -38.01
N MET A 3 11.32 0.52 -37.29
CA MET A 3 10.98 0.66 -35.86
C MET A 3 9.83 1.66 -35.71
N ASN A 4 8.66 1.21 -35.27
CA ASN A 4 7.51 2.08 -35.01
C ASN A 4 7.34 2.27 -33.50
N ALA A 5 7.49 3.50 -33.02
CA ALA A 5 7.20 3.87 -31.65
C ALA A 5 5.83 4.53 -31.55
N ALA A 6 4.88 3.84 -30.92
CA ALA A 6 3.54 4.38 -30.65
C ALA A 6 3.49 4.93 -29.21
N GLY A 7 3.61 6.24 -29.06
CA GLY A 7 3.46 6.93 -27.78
C GLY A 7 1.99 7.25 -27.49
N ILE A 8 1.49 6.82 -26.34
CA ILE A 8 0.12 7.03 -25.89
C ILE A 8 0.10 7.88 -24.63
N ASP A 9 -0.47 9.07 -24.73
CA ASP A 9 -0.83 9.89 -23.58
C ASP A 9 -2.25 9.52 -23.13
N VAL A 10 -2.36 8.96 -21.92
CA VAL A 10 -3.59 8.33 -21.44
C VAL A 10 -4.38 9.27 -20.52
N SER A 11 -5.61 9.59 -20.90
CA SER A 11 -6.59 10.29 -20.08
C SER A 11 -7.76 9.37 -19.68
N SER A 12 -8.74 9.86 -18.93
CA SER A 12 -9.77 8.99 -18.31
C SER A 12 -10.81 8.37 -19.26
N ARG A 13 -11.01 8.95 -20.45
CA ARG A 13 -12.03 8.48 -21.43
C ARG A 13 -11.49 8.30 -22.85
N LYS A 14 -10.42 9.02 -23.17
CA LYS A 14 -9.76 9.02 -24.46
C LYS A 14 -8.26 9.15 -24.24
N SER A 15 -7.48 8.65 -25.19
CA SER A 15 -6.03 8.80 -25.23
C SER A 15 -5.60 9.48 -26.52
N THR A 16 -4.49 10.20 -26.47
CA THR A 16 -3.84 10.71 -27.68
C THR A 16 -2.70 9.77 -28.06
N VAL A 17 -2.68 9.34 -29.33
CA VAL A 17 -1.67 8.42 -29.87
C VAL A 17 -0.83 9.14 -30.90
N ALA A 18 0.49 9.02 -30.82
CA ALA A 18 1.43 9.46 -31.84
C ALA A 18 2.32 8.29 -32.27
N VAL A 19 2.54 8.12 -33.58
CA VAL A 19 3.41 7.06 -34.09
C VAL A 19 4.59 7.66 -34.83
N LEU A 20 5.79 7.38 -34.35
CA LEU A 20 7.06 7.89 -34.87
C LEU A 20 7.99 6.75 -35.29
N ARG A 21 8.89 7.08 -36.21
CA ARG A 21 10.05 6.28 -36.60
C ARG A 21 11.34 7.03 -36.24
N PRO A 22 12.51 6.35 -36.29
CA PRO A 22 13.81 6.99 -36.12
C PRO A 22 13.96 8.25 -36.99
N PHE A 23 14.81 9.18 -36.57
CA PHE A 23 15.01 10.49 -37.22
C PHE A 23 13.79 11.41 -37.25
N GLY A 24 12.72 11.09 -36.51
CA GLY A 24 11.56 11.95 -36.34
C GLY A 24 10.52 11.86 -37.45
N GLU A 25 10.59 10.82 -38.29
CA GLU A 25 9.55 10.50 -39.27
C GLU A 25 8.22 10.25 -38.55
N VAL A 26 7.18 10.98 -38.94
CA VAL A 26 5.83 10.84 -38.39
C VAL A 26 5.05 9.86 -39.26
N VAL A 27 4.82 8.65 -38.74
CA VAL A 27 4.05 7.60 -39.44
C VAL A 27 2.56 7.91 -39.40
N LYS A 28 2.08 8.36 -38.24
CA LYS A 28 0.71 8.87 -38.06
C LYS A 28 0.74 10.16 -37.26
N VAL A 29 0.07 11.19 -37.77
CA VAL A 29 -0.15 12.43 -37.02
C VAL A 29 -0.94 12.14 -35.74
N PRO A 30 -0.72 12.87 -34.63
CA PRO A 30 -1.39 12.58 -33.37
C PRO A 30 -2.91 12.56 -33.48
N PHE A 31 -3.53 11.46 -33.06
CA PHE A 31 -4.98 11.22 -33.14
C PHE A 31 -5.55 10.73 -31.80
N GLU A 32 -6.86 10.89 -31.62
CA GLU A 32 -7.56 10.48 -30.39
C GLU A 32 -8.17 9.08 -30.54
N VAL A 33 -8.16 8.31 -29.45
CA VAL A 33 -8.78 6.99 -29.36
C VAL A 33 -9.63 6.92 -28.08
N GLY A 34 -10.88 6.49 -28.20
CA GLY A 34 -11.75 6.25 -27.06
C GLY A 34 -11.40 4.95 -26.33
N HIS A 35 -11.84 4.81 -25.07
CA HIS A 35 -11.55 3.64 -24.23
C HIS A 35 -12.62 2.54 -24.29
N SER A 36 -13.42 2.48 -25.36
CA SER A 36 -14.31 1.32 -25.58
C SER A 36 -13.51 0.11 -26.06
N ALA A 37 -14.02 -1.10 -25.80
CA ALA A 37 -13.38 -2.33 -26.27
C ALA A 37 -13.16 -2.30 -27.79
N GLU A 38 -14.17 -1.86 -28.55
CA GLU A 38 -14.09 -1.72 -30.01
C GLU A 38 -12.98 -0.74 -30.42
N ALA A 39 -12.94 0.47 -29.83
CA ALA A 39 -11.96 1.48 -30.20
C ALA A 39 -10.50 1.06 -29.89
N LEU A 40 -10.29 0.34 -28.78
CA LEU A 40 -8.97 -0.18 -28.43
C LEU A 40 -8.54 -1.36 -29.31
N LEU A 41 -9.48 -2.23 -29.69
CA LEU A 41 -9.22 -3.29 -30.68
C LEU A 41 -8.92 -2.72 -32.07
N ASP A 42 -9.60 -1.65 -32.46
CA ASP A 42 -9.31 -0.91 -33.70
C ASP A 42 -7.92 -0.29 -33.67
N LEU A 43 -7.54 0.33 -32.56
CA LEU A 43 -6.18 0.83 -32.36
C LEU A 43 -5.16 -0.31 -32.48
N ALA A 44 -5.40 -1.45 -31.83
CA ALA A 44 -4.52 -2.60 -31.91
C ALA A 44 -4.33 -3.09 -33.36
N ARG A 45 -5.44 -3.23 -34.10
CA ARG A 45 -5.43 -3.59 -35.53
C ARG A 45 -4.61 -2.61 -36.35
N GLN A 46 -4.86 -1.31 -36.17
CA GLN A 46 -4.15 -0.25 -36.89
C GLN A 46 -2.64 -0.23 -36.62
N LEU A 47 -2.20 -0.55 -35.40
CA LEU A 47 -0.79 -0.59 -35.03
C LEU A 47 -0.08 -1.84 -35.58
N LYS A 48 -0.82 -2.96 -35.68
CA LYS A 48 -0.31 -4.20 -36.28
C LYS A 48 -0.13 -4.14 -37.79
N THR A 49 -0.91 -3.32 -38.49
CA THR A 49 -0.78 -3.16 -39.95
C THR A 49 0.44 -2.33 -40.36
N LEU A 50 1.19 -1.76 -39.41
CA LEU A 50 2.39 -0.99 -39.71
C LEU A 50 3.55 -1.93 -40.04
N ASP A 51 4.26 -1.63 -41.14
CA ASP A 51 5.47 -2.37 -41.49
C ASP A 51 6.56 -2.16 -40.43
N GLY A 52 7.12 -3.27 -39.94
CA GLY A 52 8.21 -3.28 -38.96
C GLY A 52 7.80 -3.67 -37.54
N GLU A 53 8.73 -3.54 -36.61
CA GLU A 53 8.51 -3.80 -35.20
C GLU A 53 7.81 -2.60 -34.56
N THR A 54 6.64 -2.81 -33.95
CA THR A 54 5.88 -1.76 -33.27
C THR A 54 5.97 -1.94 -31.76
N ARG A 55 6.48 -0.92 -31.05
CA ARG A 55 6.44 -0.84 -29.59
C ARG A 55 5.53 0.28 -29.14
N VAL A 56 4.54 -0.07 -28.34
CA VAL A 56 3.62 0.87 -27.71
C VAL A 56 4.19 1.30 -26.37
N VAL A 57 4.22 2.60 -26.11
CA VAL A 57 4.71 3.15 -24.85
C VAL A 57 3.69 4.11 -24.27
N MET A 58 3.43 4.01 -22.98
CA MET A 58 2.51 4.89 -22.27
C MET A 58 3.04 5.24 -20.88
N GLU A 59 2.65 6.39 -20.37
CA GLU A 59 2.95 6.79 -19.00
C GLU A 59 1.99 6.09 -18.02
N HIS A 60 2.52 5.50 -16.95
CA HIS A 60 1.69 4.78 -15.97
C HIS A 60 1.09 5.69 -14.86
N THR A 61 0.54 6.85 -15.24
CA THR A 61 -0.13 7.76 -14.30
C THR A 61 -1.53 7.28 -13.92
N GLY A 62 -1.78 7.11 -12.62
CA GLY A 62 -3.08 6.65 -12.14
C GLY A 62 -3.39 5.21 -12.54
N ARG A 63 -4.65 4.90 -12.85
CA ARG A 63 -5.12 3.56 -13.25
C ARG A 63 -5.61 3.48 -14.70
N TYR A 64 -5.76 4.62 -15.39
CA TYR A 64 -6.39 4.67 -16.71
C TYR A 64 -5.56 4.00 -17.81
N TYR A 65 -4.24 3.88 -17.61
CA TYR A 65 -3.36 3.18 -18.54
C TYR A 65 -3.55 1.65 -18.52
N GLU A 66 -4.03 1.07 -17.41
CA GLU A 66 -4.07 -0.40 -17.23
C GLU A 66 -5.02 -1.08 -18.24
N PRO A 67 -6.27 -0.61 -18.46
CA PRO A 67 -7.13 -1.20 -19.48
C PRO A 67 -6.57 -1.07 -20.90
N VAL A 68 -5.95 0.07 -21.22
CA VAL A 68 -5.34 0.31 -22.54
C VAL A 68 -4.15 -0.62 -22.74
N ALA A 69 -3.28 -0.76 -21.74
CA ALA A 69 -2.14 -1.66 -21.78
C ALA A 69 -2.57 -3.12 -21.93
N ASN A 70 -3.55 -3.56 -21.14
CA ASN A 70 -4.08 -4.93 -21.21
C ASN A 70 -4.62 -5.27 -22.60
N VAL A 71 -5.51 -4.45 -23.17
CA VAL A 71 -6.11 -4.75 -24.48
C VAL A 71 -5.05 -4.80 -25.59
N LEU A 72 -4.10 -3.87 -25.58
CA LEU A 72 -3.03 -3.84 -26.60
C LEU A 72 -2.04 -5.02 -26.42
N HIS A 73 -1.74 -5.40 -25.18
CA HIS A 73 -0.89 -6.54 -24.88
C HIS A 73 -1.58 -7.88 -25.21
N GLU A 74 -2.86 -8.05 -24.87
CA GLU A 74 -3.67 -9.23 -25.24
C GLU A 74 -3.83 -9.33 -26.76
N ALA A 75 -3.87 -8.19 -27.46
CA ALA A 75 -3.79 -8.18 -28.90
C ALA A 75 -2.41 -8.62 -29.42
N GLY A 76 -1.38 -8.82 -28.60
CA GLY A 76 -0.05 -9.28 -29.02
C GLY A 76 0.87 -8.17 -29.52
N LEU A 77 0.64 -6.92 -29.12
CA LEU A 77 1.61 -5.83 -29.32
C LEU A 77 2.62 -5.81 -28.15
N TYR A 78 3.84 -5.38 -28.44
CA TYR A 78 4.80 -5.02 -27.39
C TYR A 78 4.35 -3.73 -26.72
N VAL A 79 4.09 -3.76 -25.41
CA VAL A 79 3.57 -2.61 -24.67
C VAL A 79 4.53 -2.29 -23.54
N SER A 80 4.87 -1.03 -23.29
CA SER A 80 5.73 -0.63 -22.17
C SER A 80 5.07 0.49 -21.38
N ALA A 81 4.77 0.22 -20.12
CA ALA A 81 4.26 1.20 -19.17
C ALA A 81 5.42 1.84 -18.41
N VAL A 82 5.69 3.12 -18.65
CA VAL A 82 6.90 3.83 -18.19
C VAL A 82 6.59 4.75 -17.01
N ASN A 83 7.57 4.88 -16.11
CA ASN A 83 7.46 5.75 -14.94
C ASN A 83 7.26 7.22 -15.35
N PRO A 84 6.20 7.89 -14.82
CA PRO A 84 5.95 9.32 -14.99
C PRO A 84 7.16 10.21 -14.80
N LEU A 85 8.03 9.84 -13.85
CA LEU A 85 9.25 10.58 -13.58
C LEU A 85 10.24 10.53 -14.74
N LEU A 86 10.39 9.37 -15.40
CA LEU A 86 11.29 9.19 -16.54
C LEU A 86 10.80 10.00 -17.74
N ILE A 87 9.50 9.93 -18.04
CA ILE A 87 8.88 10.74 -19.11
C ILE A 87 8.98 12.23 -18.78
N ARG A 88 8.78 12.64 -17.52
CA ARG A 88 8.88 14.05 -17.12
C ARG A 88 10.30 14.59 -17.21
N GLU A 89 11.30 13.83 -16.77
CA GLU A 89 12.73 14.20 -16.84
C GLU A 89 13.26 14.17 -18.28
N TYR A 90 12.67 13.34 -19.15
CA TYR A 90 12.93 13.35 -20.59
C TYR A 90 12.45 14.66 -21.24
N GLY A 91 13.26 15.29 -22.10
CA GLY A 91 12.86 16.46 -22.89
C GLY A 91 13.13 17.85 -22.29
N GLY A 92 14.12 18.00 -21.40
CA GLY A 92 14.52 19.29 -20.79
C GLY A 92 15.11 20.36 -21.73
N ASN A 93 15.18 20.15 -23.05
CA ASN A 93 15.89 21.02 -23.99
C ASN A 93 15.04 22.10 -24.68
N SER A 94 13.79 22.34 -24.24
CA SER A 94 12.94 23.42 -24.76
C SER A 94 12.55 24.42 -23.68
N LEU A 95 12.89 25.69 -23.88
CA LEU A 95 12.53 26.82 -23.00
C LEU A 95 11.02 27.13 -23.03
N ARG A 96 10.28 26.66 -24.04
CA ARG A 96 8.85 26.93 -24.22
C ARG A 96 8.02 25.75 -23.71
N ARG A 97 7.32 25.94 -22.58
CA ARG A 97 6.36 24.97 -22.03
C ARG A 97 5.03 25.05 -22.78
N VAL A 98 4.90 24.29 -23.87
CA VAL A 98 3.58 24.01 -24.46
C VAL A 98 3.19 22.61 -24.00
N LYS A 99 2.25 22.53 -23.04
CA LYS A 99 1.69 21.27 -22.54
C LYS A 99 0.41 20.97 -23.31
N THR A 100 0.46 20.00 -24.22
CA THR A 100 -0.71 19.51 -24.96
C THR A 100 -0.62 17.99 -25.06
N ASP A 101 -1.77 17.30 -25.03
CA ASP A 101 -1.85 15.84 -25.10
C ASP A 101 -1.15 15.29 -26.36
N LYS A 102 -1.18 16.04 -27.47
CA LYS A 102 -0.45 15.73 -28.71
C LYS A 102 1.07 15.81 -28.53
N ALA A 103 1.56 16.85 -27.87
CA ALA A 103 2.99 17.00 -27.60
C ALA A 103 3.48 15.93 -26.61
N ASP A 104 2.66 15.57 -25.62
CA ASP A 104 2.97 14.54 -24.64
C ASP A 104 3.00 13.14 -25.30
N ALA A 105 2.05 12.80 -26.18
CA ALA A 105 2.08 11.55 -26.94
C ALA A 105 3.34 11.44 -27.85
N VAL A 106 3.70 12.52 -28.55
CA VAL A 106 4.94 12.60 -29.36
C VAL A 106 6.18 12.44 -28.49
N LYS A 107 6.19 13.07 -27.31
CA LYS A 107 7.30 12.96 -26.35
C LYS A 107 7.48 11.52 -25.87
N ILE A 108 6.39 10.83 -25.55
CA ILE A 108 6.42 9.41 -25.15
C ILE A 108 6.95 8.54 -26.31
N ALA A 109 6.52 8.79 -27.55
CA ALA A 109 7.01 8.07 -28.71
C ALA A 109 8.52 8.28 -28.94
N ARG A 110 9.03 9.50 -28.75
CA ARG A 110 10.47 9.78 -28.83
C ARG A 110 11.27 9.08 -27.73
N TYR A 111 10.75 9.09 -26.50
CA TYR A 111 11.34 8.34 -25.39
C TYR A 111 11.51 6.86 -25.74
N ALA A 112 10.49 6.27 -26.38
CA ALA A 112 10.52 4.88 -26.82
C ALA A 112 11.63 4.59 -27.82
N LEU A 113 11.85 5.48 -28.80
CA LEU A 113 12.91 5.34 -29.80
C LEU A 113 14.30 5.42 -29.14
N ASP A 114 14.50 6.40 -28.25
CA ASP A 114 15.79 6.63 -27.59
C ASP A 114 16.15 5.52 -26.59
N ASN A 115 15.15 4.87 -25.99
CA ASN A 115 15.32 3.84 -24.96
C ASN A 115 14.91 2.46 -25.47
N TRP A 116 14.90 2.23 -26.79
CA TRP A 116 14.29 1.04 -27.41
C TRP A 116 14.74 -0.25 -26.74
N ALA A 117 16.05 -0.46 -26.57
CA ALA A 117 16.61 -1.67 -25.97
C ALA A 117 16.28 -1.85 -24.47
N ASP A 118 16.00 -0.76 -23.75
CA ASP A 118 15.75 -0.75 -22.31
C ASP A 118 14.25 -0.78 -21.97
N LEU A 119 13.37 -0.61 -22.97
CA LEU A 119 11.93 -0.76 -22.77
C LEU A 119 11.61 -2.17 -22.29
N ARG A 120 10.69 -2.28 -21.34
CA ARG A 120 10.26 -3.57 -20.81
C ARG A 120 8.83 -3.83 -21.23
N ASP A 121 8.60 -5.04 -21.72
CA ASP A 121 7.25 -5.46 -22.08
C ASP A 121 6.35 -5.48 -20.84
N TYR A 122 5.11 -5.11 -21.05
CA TYR A 122 4.10 -4.97 -20.05
C TYR A 122 3.65 -6.37 -19.69
N THR A 123 3.94 -6.78 -18.46
CA THR A 123 3.37 -8.01 -17.91
C THR A 123 2.10 -7.63 -17.15
N PRO A 124 0.91 -8.09 -17.58
CA PRO A 124 -0.30 -7.94 -16.79
C PRO A 124 -0.05 -8.52 -15.41
N MET A 125 -0.44 -7.77 -14.38
CA MET A 125 -0.43 -8.32 -13.03
C MET A 125 -1.58 -9.31 -12.93
N ASP A 126 -1.32 -10.50 -12.38
CA ASP A 126 -2.37 -11.48 -12.17
C ASP A 126 -3.50 -10.89 -11.31
N THR A 127 -4.71 -11.41 -11.52
CA THR A 127 -5.94 -10.89 -10.92
C THR A 127 -5.86 -10.87 -9.39
N ILE A 128 -5.27 -11.89 -8.77
CA ILE A 128 -5.11 -11.97 -7.31
C ILE A 128 -4.18 -10.88 -6.80
N ARG A 129 -3.00 -10.70 -7.40
CA ARG A 129 -2.07 -9.61 -7.01
C ARG A 129 -2.68 -8.23 -7.30
N TYR A 130 -3.50 -8.10 -8.33
CA TYR A 130 -4.25 -6.87 -8.61
C TYR A 130 -5.26 -6.53 -7.53
N ASP A 131 -6.12 -7.47 -7.19
CA ASP A 131 -7.13 -7.31 -6.16
C ASP A 131 -6.49 -7.07 -4.80
N LEU A 132 -5.42 -7.81 -4.47
CA LEU A 132 -4.66 -7.62 -3.24
C LEU A 132 -4.04 -6.22 -3.16
N LYS A 133 -3.47 -5.71 -4.27
CA LYS A 133 -2.93 -4.34 -4.34
C LYS A 133 -4.02 -3.30 -4.17
N THR A 134 -5.17 -3.47 -4.82
CA THR A 134 -6.31 -2.56 -4.70
C THR A 134 -6.87 -2.55 -3.29
N LEU A 135 -7.03 -3.73 -2.69
CA LEU A 135 -7.49 -3.90 -1.32
C LEU A 135 -6.52 -3.28 -0.31
N ASN A 136 -5.20 -3.41 -0.52
CA ASN A 136 -4.22 -2.69 0.29
C ASN A 136 -4.40 -1.17 0.22
N ARG A 137 -4.73 -0.58 -0.94
CA ARG A 137 -5.02 0.87 -1.01
C ARG A 137 -6.23 1.24 -0.15
N GLN A 138 -7.29 0.44 -0.19
CA GLN A 138 -8.49 0.66 0.62
C GLN A 138 -8.21 0.48 2.12
N PHE A 139 -7.45 -0.56 2.49
CA PHE A 139 -6.98 -0.77 3.87
C PHE A 139 -6.20 0.43 4.41
N GLN A 140 -5.30 1.00 3.61
CA GLN A 140 -4.47 2.14 4.02
C GLN A 140 -5.29 3.42 4.16
N LEU A 141 -6.27 3.64 3.27
CA LEU A 141 -7.21 4.74 3.36
C LEU A 141 -8.08 4.62 4.62
N ALA A 142 -8.70 3.45 4.82
CA ALA A 142 -9.54 3.18 5.99
C ALA A 142 -8.74 3.28 7.29
N SER A 143 -7.48 2.83 7.31
CA SER A 143 -6.59 3.01 8.47
C SER A 143 -6.32 4.49 8.79
N LYS A 144 -6.13 5.33 7.76
CA LYS A 144 -5.97 6.78 7.94
C LYS A 144 -7.25 7.42 8.47
N GLN A 145 -8.40 7.05 7.93
CA GLN A 145 -9.71 7.52 8.39
C GLN A 145 -9.98 7.08 9.83
N LYS A 146 -9.68 5.83 10.19
CA LYS A 146 -9.78 5.31 11.56
C LYS A 146 -8.98 6.16 12.54
N THR A 147 -7.73 6.54 12.21
CA THR A 147 -6.94 7.45 13.05
C THR A 147 -7.60 8.82 13.19
N ALA A 148 -8.10 9.39 12.09
CA ALA A 148 -8.77 10.70 12.13
C ALA A 148 -10.04 10.67 12.98
N THR A 149 -10.90 9.67 12.81
CA THR A 149 -12.14 9.50 13.59
C THR A 149 -11.84 9.18 15.06
N ALA A 150 -10.78 8.41 15.35
CA ALA A 150 -10.33 8.18 16.72
C ALA A 150 -9.90 9.47 17.41
N ASN A 151 -9.12 10.32 16.73
CA ASN A 151 -8.73 11.62 17.26
C ASN A 151 -9.94 12.54 17.50
N ASN A 152 -10.93 12.50 16.60
CA ASN A 152 -12.18 13.25 16.79
C ASN A 152 -12.94 12.77 18.03
N LEU A 153 -13.13 11.46 18.21
CA LEU A 153 -13.79 10.91 19.40
C LEU A 153 -13.03 11.24 20.67
N ILE A 154 -11.70 11.15 20.65
CA ILE A 154 -10.85 11.56 21.78
C ILE A 154 -11.06 13.04 22.10
N ALA A 155 -11.09 13.93 21.11
CA ALA A 155 -11.28 15.35 21.33
C ALA A 155 -12.66 15.68 21.96
N LEU A 156 -13.72 14.99 21.56
CA LEU A 156 -15.04 15.12 22.18
C LEU A 156 -15.05 14.54 23.61
N GLN A 157 -14.41 13.38 23.79
CA GLN A 157 -14.27 12.74 25.08
C GLN A 157 -13.45 13.57 26.06
N GLU A 158 -12.41 14.27 25.64
CA GLU A 158 -11.64 15.14 26.54
C GLU A 158 -12.47 16.34 27.04
N GLN A 159 -13.57 16.70 26.38
CA GLN A 159 -14.48 17.74 26.86
C GLN A 159 -15.48 17.21 27.90
N SER A 160 -15.97 15.96 27.73
CA SER A 160 -17.04 15.36 28.54
C SER A 160 -16.55 14.38 29.62
N PHE A 161 -15.36 13.81 29.44
CA PHE A 161 -14.71 12.84 30.32
C PHE A 161 -13.18 12.83 30.14
N PRO A 162 -12.48 13.92 30.53
CA PRO A 162 -11.04 14.04 30.35
C PRO A 162 -10.23 12.91 30.97
N GLY A 163 -9.19 12.44 30.25
CA GLY A 163 -8.24 11.44 30.73
C GLY A 163 -8.73 9.98 30.74
N ILE A 164 -10.02 9.73 30.52
CA ILE A 164 -10.62 8.38 30.60
C ILE A 164 -10.01 7.38 29.61
N ARG A 165 -9.51 7.88 28.48
CA ARG A 165 -8.85 7.07 27.44
C ARG A 165 -7.59 6.34 27.95
N LYS A 166 -6.99 6.79 29.06
CA LYS A 166 -5.82 6.15 29.69
C LYS A 166 -6.19 4.91 30.50
N CYS A 167 -7.44 4.77 30.94
CA CYS A 167 -7.93 3.62 31.70
C CYS A 167 -8.18 2.37 30.83
N PHE A 168 -7.90 2.45 29.53
CA PHE A 168 -8.14 1.38 28.57
C PHE A 168 -6.91 1.14 27.69
N ASP A 169 -6.40 -0.09 27.75
CA ASP A 169 -5.25 -0.61 27.01
C ASP A 169 -5.61 -1.76 26.06
N SER A 170 -6.88 -2.18 26.06
CA SER A 170 -7.33 -3.35 25.33
C SER A 170 -7.17 -3.16 23.82
N PRO A 171 -6.62 -4.16 23.09
CA PRO A 171 -6.44 -4.07 21.66
C PRO A 171 -7.80 -4.09 20.93
N VAL A 172 -7.77 -3.69 19.66
CA VAL A 172 -8.91 -3.83 18.75
C VAL A 172 -9.18 -5.33 18.53
N ARG A 173 -10.45 -5.72 18.60
CA ARG A 173 -10.88 -7.10 18.30
C ARG A 173 -10.97 -7.34 16.79
N ARG A 174 -11.06 -8.61 16.39
CA ARG A 174 -11.18 -9.04 14.98
C ARG A 174 -12.45 -8.51 14.29
N ASP A 175 -13.49 -8.16 15.04
CA ASP A 175 -14.72 -7.54 14.52
C ASP A 175 -14.62 -6.00 14.43
N GLY A 176 -13.48 -5.41 14.81
CA GLY A 176 -13.25 -3.97 14.82
C GLY A 176 -13.67 -3.26 16.11
N THR A 177 -14.34 -3.94 17.04
CA THR A 177 -14.79 -3.35 18.32
C THR A 177 -13.62 -3.05 19.25
N GLN A 178 -13.81 -2.06 20.12
CA GLN A 178 -12.78 -1.52 21.01
C GLN A 178 -13.39 -1.16 22.35
N LYS A 179 -12.83 -1.69 23.45
CA LYS A 179 -13.38 -1.48 24.80
C LYS A 179 -13.56 -0.02 25.16
N TRP A 180 -12.58 0.82 24.84
CA TRP A 180 -12.63 2.25 25.14
C TRP A 180 -13.72 2.96 24.32
N VAL A 181 -13.97 2.54 23.07
CA VAL A 181 -15.01 3.14 22.21
C VAL A 181 -16.39 2.76 22.70
N ASP A 182 -16.60 1.48 22.98
CA ASP A 182 -17.88 0.97 23.50
C ASP A 182 -18.18 1.58 24.89
N PHE A 183 -17.14 1.76 25.71
CA PHE A 183 -17.27 2.44 26.99
C PHE A 183 -17.66 3.90 26.80
N THR A 184 -16.97 4.62 25.90
CA THR A 184 -17.29 6.01 25.55
C THR A 184 -18.74 6.14 25.07
N TYR A 185 -19.24 5.18 24.28
CA TYR A 185 -20.63 5.18 23.83
C TYR A 185 -21.63 5.03 25.00
N ALA A 186 -21.36 4.11 25.93
CA ALA A 186 -22.26 3.80 27.05
C ALA A 186 -22.16 4.77 28.23
N PHE A 187 -20.99 5.36 28.44
CA PHE A 187 -20.61 6.27 29.54
C PHE A 187 -20.01 7.55 28.96
N TRP A 188 -20.77 8.20 28.08
CA TRP A 188 -20.38 9.34 27.24
C TRP A 188 -20.00 10.63 27.99
N HIS A 189 -20.23 10.68 29.29
CA HIS A 189 -19.90 11.82 30.16
C HIS A 189 -19.61 11.34 31.58
N VAL A 190 -18.77 12.06 32.33
CA VAL A 190 -18.42 11.77 33.74
C VAL A 190 -19.64 11.55 34.63
N ASP A 191 -20.73 12.27 34.38
CA ASP A 191 -21.99 12.19 35.13
C ASP A 191 -22.67 10.82 35.03
N CYS A 192 -22.40 10.05 33.98
CA CYS A 192 -22.83 8.65 33.89
C CYS A 192 -22.20 7.76 34.97
N VAL A 193 -21.13 8.24 35.61
CA VAL A 193 -20.37 7.56 36.66
C VAL A 193 -20.54 8.28 38.00
N ARG A 194 -20.18 9.57 38.08
CA ARG A 194 -20.06 10.29 39.36
C ARG A 194 -21.38 10.62 40.06
N ARG A 195 -22.53 10.53 39.38
CA ARG A 195 -23.86 10.69 40.00
C ARG A 195 -24.30 9.45 40.80
N HIS A 196 -23.59 8.34 40.67
CA HIS A 196 -23.87 7.11 41.39
C HIS A 196 -22.82 6.86 42.49
N SER A 197 -23.10 5.91 43.39
CA SER A 197 -22.08 5.38 44.31
C SER A 197 -21.11 4.45 43.56
N LEU A 198 -19.91 4.26 44.12
CA LEU A 198 -18.91 3.34 43.56
C LEU A 198 -19.49 1.93 43.35
N ASN A 199 -20.25 1.41 44.32
CA ASN A 199 -20.86 0.08 44.24
C ASN A 199 -21.89 0.01 43.10
N ALA A 200 -22.75 1.02 42.96
CA ALA A 200 -23.75 1.06 41.90
C ALA A 200 -23.10 1.16 40.51
N PHE A 201 -22.07 1.99 40.37
CA PHE A 201 -21.30 2.07 39.12
C PHE A 201 -20.56 0.77 38.81
N SER A 202 -19.87 0.19 39.79
CA SER A 202 -19.12 -1.06 39.62
C SER A 202 -20.03 -2.20 39.15
N GLU A 203 -21.23 -2.29 39.71
CA GLU A 203 -22.23 -3.28 39.28
C GLU A 203 -22.73 -3.03 37.85
N ARG A 204 -23.02 -1.77 37.51
CA ARG A 204 -23.41 -1.39 36.14
C ARG A 204 -22.29 -1.70 35.13
N TYR A 205 -21.05 -1.40 35.49
CA TYR A 205 -19.87 -1.68 34.67
C TYR A 205 -19.63 -3.19 34.53
N ARG A 206 -19.81 -3.98 35.59
CA ARG A 206 -19.75 -5.45 35.56
C ARG A 206 -20.77 -6.04 34.58
N LYS A 207 -22.04 -5.61 34.67
CA LYS A 207 -23.11 -6.02 33.74
C LYS A 207 -22.81 -5.57 32.31
N TRP A 208 -22.28 -4.36 32.12
CA TRP A 208 -21.88 -3.86 30.81
C TRP A 208 -20.74 -4.68 30.19
N CYS A 209 -19.71 -5.00 30.96
CA CYS A 209 -18.59 -5.87 30.55
C CYS A 209 -19.11 -7.24 30.12
N LYS A 210 -19.97 -7.88 30.92
CA LYS A 210 -20.58 -9.18 30.58
C LYS A 210 -21.33 -9.14 29.24
N ARG A 211 -22.14 -8.09 29.00
CA ARG A 211 -22.91 -7.93 27.75
C ARG A 211 -22.02 -7.75 26.50
N HIS A 212 -20.89 -7.07 26.62
CA HIS A 212 -19.96 -6.81 25.51
C HIS A 212 -18.80 -7.82 25.45
N GLY A 213 -18.82 -8.87 26.27
CA GLY A 213 -17.77 -9.89 26.36
C GLY A 213 -16.42 -9.37 26.87
N TYR A 214 -16.39 -8.26 27.63
CA TYR A 214 -15.17 -7.74 28.24
C TYR A 214 -14.90 -8.38 29.60
N ILE A 215 -13.62 -8.56 29.91
CA ILE A 215 -13.19 -8.97 31.25
C ILE A 215 -13.42 -7.79 32.21
N PHE A 216 -14.18 -8.04 33.26
CA PHE A 216 -14.40 -7.12 34.36
C PHE A 216 -13.23 -7.20 35.35
N LYS A 217 -12.74 -6.03 35.78
CA LYS A 217 -11.78 -5.89 36.86
C LYS A 217 -12.27 -4.80 37.79
N GLN A 218 -12.34 -5.10 39.08
CA GLN A 218 -12.80 -4.18 40.11
C GLN A 218 -11.89 -2.94 40.19
N SER A 219 -10.57 -3.12 40.10
CA SER A 219 -9.59 -2.03 40.06
C SER A 219 -9.85 -1.00 38.96
N ASN A 220 -10.24 -1.45 37.76
CA ASN A 220 -10.55 -0.53 36.65
C ASN A 220 -11.83 0.27 36.94
N ALA A 221 -12.81 -0.31 37.64
CA ALA A 221 -14.03 0.41 38.02
C ALA A 221 -13.70 1.52 39.03
N GLU A 222 -12.84 1.22 40.00
CA GLU A 222 -12.37 2.18 41.01
C GLU A 222 -11.57 3.32 40.38
N GLU A 223 -10.66 3.01 39.45
CA GLU A 223 -9.87 4.00 38.71
C GLU A 223 -10.77 4.96 37.91
N VAL A 224 -11.70 4.41 37.13
CA VAL A 224 -12.67 5.20 36.34
C VAL A 224 -13.57 6.05 37.24
N TYR A 225 -14.01 5.51 38.37
CA TYR A 225 -14.86 6.23 39.32
C TYR A 225 -14.12 7.38 40.00
N THR A 226 -12.88 7.14 40.42
CA THR A 226 -12.00 8.14 41.03
C THR A 226 -11.76 9.28 40.05
N LEU A 227 -11.41 8.96 38.79
CA LEU A 227 -11.25 9.93 37.72
C LEU A 227 -12.53 10.74 37.51
N ALA A 228 -13.69 10.08 37.42
CA ALA A 228 -14.96 10.77 37.22
C ALA A 228 -15.29 11.75 38.35
N LYS A 229 -15.01 11.40 39.61
CA LYS A 229 -15.26 12.26 40.77
C LYS A 229 -14.39 13.50 40.79
N SER A 230 -13.12 13.41 40.39
CA SER A 230 -12.19 14.53 40.37
C SER A 230 -12.20 15.34 39.06
N ALA A 231 -12.81 14.82 38.00
CA ALA A 231 -12.77 15.44 36.68
C ALA A 231 -13.55 16.77 36.62
N VAL A 232 -12.88 17.81 36.14
CA VAL A 232 -13.50 19.06 35.69
C VAL A 232 -13.78 18.93 34.20
N VAL A 233 -15.02 19.21 33.78
CA VAL A 233 -15.49 19.03 32.40
C VAL A 233 -15.90 20.34 31.77
N LEU A 234 -15.70 20.46 30.46
CA LEU A 234 -16.03 21.67 29.69
C LEU A 234 -17.52 21.73 29.34
N VAL A 235 -18.10 20.58 28.98
CA VAL A 235 -19.49 20.49 28.50
C VAL A 235 -20.41 19.93 29.56
N SER A 236 -21.69 20.29 29.50
CA SER A 236 -22.72 19.74 30.38
C SER A 236 -23.21 18.37 29.89
N SER A 237 -23.79 17.60 30.82
CA SER A 237 -24.48 16.34 30.54
C SER A 237 -25.82 16.59 29.83
N SER A 238 -25.77 17.01 28.57
CA SER A 238 -26.93 17.27 27.70
C SER A 238 -27.12 16.17 26.65
N GLU A 239 -28.33 16.09 26.07
CA GLU A 239 -28.58 15.17 24.95
C GLU A 239 -27.72 15.51 23.71
N THR A 240 -27.35 16.78 23.52
CA THR A 240 -26.43 17.19 22.44
C THR A 240 -25.04 16.59 22.61
N THR A 241 -24.46 16.70 23.82
CA THR A 241 -23.15 16.09 24.14
C THR A 241 -23.18 14.59 23.90
N LYS A 242 -24.24 13.93 24.37
CA LYS A 242 -24.46 12.49 24.19
C LYS A 242 -24.51 12.11 22.72
N LEU A 243 -25.31 12.82 21.91
CA LEU A 243 -25.43 12.58 20.47
C LEU A 243 -24.06 12.68 19.78
N LEU A 244 -23.31 13.76 20.02
CA LEU A 244 -21.99 13.98 19.39
C LEU A 244 -21.01 12.85 19.71
N VAL A 245 -20.93 12.45 20.99
CA VAL A 245 -20.03 11.39 21.44
C VAL A 245 -20.44 10.03 20.87
N GLN A 246 -21.73 9.71 20.91
CA GLN A 246 -22.25 8.43 20.41
C GLN A 246 -22.09 8.29 18.90
N GLU A 247 -22.36 9.34 18.13
CA GLU A 247 -22.16 9.31 16.68
C GLU A 247 -20.69 9.21 16.30
N ALA A 248 -19.79 9.92 16.98
CA ALA A 248 -18.35 9.76 16.77
C ALA A 248 -17.86 8.34 17.11
N ALA A 249 -18.41 7.72 18.16
CA ALA A 249 -18.11 6.33 18.52
C ALA A 249 -18.65 5.33 17.48
N ASN A 250 -19.85 5.54 16.94
CA ASN A 250 -20.43 4.74 15.87
C ASN A 250 -19.57 4.81 14.60
N GLN A 251 -19.17 6.02 14.17
CA GLN A 251 -18.29 6.21 13.02
C GLN A 251 -16.96 5.49 13.19
N LEU A 252 -16.33 5.60 14.37
CA LEU A 252 -15.07 4.92 14.65
C LEU A 252 -15.22 3.39 14.63
N THR A 253 -16.31 2.87 15.18
CA THR A 253 -16.61 1.43 15.19
C THR A 253 -16.79 0.91 13.77
N SER A 254 -17.56 1.63 12.95
CA SER A 254 -17.78 1.29 11.54
C SER A 254 -16.48 1.22 10.74
N ILE A 255 -15.66 2.28 10.78
CA ILE A 255 -14.39 2.30 10.03
C ILE A 255 -13.39 1.28 10.59
N SER A 256 -13.39 1.04 11.90
CA SER A 256 -12.55 0.01 12.52
C SER A 256 -12.92 -1.38 12.03
N ARG A 257 -14.22 -1.70 11.90
CA ARG A 257 -14.70 -2.94 11.31
C ARG A 257 -14.24 -3.10 9.86
N SER A 258 -14.36 -2.05 9.03
CA SER A 258 -13.87 -2.08 7.64
C SER A 258 -12.37 -2.38 7.55
N VAL A 259 -11.56 -1.80 8.46
CA VAL A 259 -10.12 -2.07 8.53
C VAL A 259 -9.83 -3.55 8.82
N GLU A 260 -10.58 -4.18 9.73
CA GLU A 260 -10.39 -5.60 10.05
C GLU A 260 -10.92 -6.53 8.94
N ILE A 261 -12.02 -6.18 8.28
CA ILE A 261 -12.53 -6.89 7.09
C ILE A 261 -11.46 -6.88 5.98
N TYR A 262 -10.93 -5.71 5.65
CA TYR A 262 -9.89 -5.59 4.64
C TYR A 262 -8.62 -6.35 5.03
N ARG A 263 -8.22 -6.33 6.31
CA ARG A 263 -7.04 -7.09 6.77
C ARG A 263 -7.25 -8.60 6.57
N ALA A 264 -8.40 -9.13 6.96
CA ALA A 264 -8.71 -10.54 6.81
C ALA A 264 -8.73 -10.97 5.34
N GLU A 265 -9.38 -10.17 4.49
CA GLU A 265 -9.47 -10.47 3.06
C GLU A 265 -8.13 -10.32 2.34
N MET A 266 -7.29 -9.35 2.75
CA MET A 266 -5.92 -9.23 2.25
C MET A 266 -5.11 -10.49 2.58
N ASN A 267 -5.24 -11.02 3.81
CA ASN A 267 -4.54 -12.23 4.19
C ASN A 267 -5.04 -13.45 3.40
N ARG A 268 -6.35 -13.56 3.18
CA ARG A 268 -6.96 -14.61 2.36
C ARG A 268 -6.48 -14.56 0.90
N LEU A 269 -6.48 -13.40 0.26
CA LEU A 269 -5.98 -13.25 -1.11
C LEU A 269 -4.47 -13.53 -1.18
N ALA A 270 -3.71 -13.03 -0.22
CA ALA A 270 -2.28 -13.30 -0.14
C ALA A 270 -2.00 -14.80 0.00
N SER A 271 -2.78 -15.55 0.78
CA SER A 271 -2.58 -17.00 0.98
C SER A 271 -2.84 -17.84 -0.27
N LEU A 272 -3.48 -17.29 -1.31
CA LEU A 272 -3.65 -17.96 -2.60
C LEU A 272 -2.43 -17.81 -3.52
N LEU A 273 -1.48 -16.93 -3.18
CA LEU A 273 -0.28 -16.70 -3.98
C LEU A 273 0.84 -17.67 -3.59
N PRO A 274 1.63 -18.17 -4.56
CA PRO A 274 2.65 -19.18 -4.29
C PRO A 274 3.69 -18.69 -3.28
N GLU A 275 4.07 -17.41 -3.30
CA GLU A 275 5.07 -16.85 -2.40
C GLU A 275 4.61 -16.69 -0.94
N TYR A 276 3.34 -16.93 -0.59
CA TYR A 276 2.84 -16.68 0.76
C TYR A 276 3.60 -17.40 1.89
N PRO A 277 3.89 -18.72 1.79
CA PRO A 277 4.57 -19.44 2.88
C PRO A 277 5.95 -18.85 3.20
N VAL A 278 6.76 -18.62 2.16
CA VAL A 278 8.11 -18.05 2.31
C VAL A 278 8.07 -16.60 2.81
N VAL A 279 7.03 -15.82 2.47
CA VAL A 279 6.86 -14.48 3.02
C VAL A 279 6.48 -14.55 4.50
N MET A 280 5.57 -15.43 4.91
CA MET A 280 5.17 -15.57 6.32
C MET A 280 6.32 -16.02 7.25
N GLU A 281 7.31 -16.75 6.72
CA GLU A 281 8.53 -17.10 7.46
C GLU A 281 9.46 -15.90 7.76
N LEU A 282 9.29 -14.77 7.07
CA LEU A 282 10.11 -13.60 7.31
C LEU A 282 9.75 -12.97 8.65
N TYR A 283 10.75 -12.82 9.52
CA TYR A 283 10.55 -12.21 10.82
C TYR A 283 9.95 -10.80 10.71
N GLY A 284 8.96 -10.52 11.54
CA GLY A 284 8.35 -9.20 11.69
C GLY A 284 7.31 -8.84 10.62
N VAL A 285 6.92 -9.76 9.73
CA VAL A 285 5.86 -9.49 8.75
C VAL A 285 4.47 -9.92 9.26
N GLY A 286 4.31 -11.20 9.58
CA GLY A 286 3.03 -11.83 9.96
C GLY A 286 1.88 -11.58 8.96
N GLU A 287 0.67 -11.97 9.37
CA GLU A 287 -0.57 -11.85 8.57
C GLU A 287 -1.02 -10.39 8.33
N SER A 288 -0.38 -9.42 9.00
CA SER A 288 -0.73 -8.00 8.84
C SER A 288 0.16 -7.29 7.82
N LEU A 289 1.49 -7.42 7.92
CA LEU A 289 2.43 -6.69 7.05
C LEU A 289 2.88 -7.55 5.87
N GLY A 290 2.83 -8.88 5.96
CA GLY A 290 3.14 -9.79 4.85
C GLY A 290 2.24 -9.57 3.64
N PRO A 291 0.90 -9.59 3.78
CA PRO A 291 0.00 -9.27 2.68
C PRO A 291 0.22 -7.87 2.10
N GLN A 292 0.58 -6.88 2.92
CA GLN A 292 0.91 -5.53 2.44
C GLN A 292 2.20 -5.49 1.61
N LEU A 293 3.22 -6.29 1.96
CA LEU A 293 4.44 -6.42 1.16
C LEU A 293 4.11 -7.04 -0.20
N MET A 294 3.40 -8.16 -0.21
CA MET A 294 2.99 -8.87 -1.42
C MET A 294 2.14 -7.97 -2.34
N ALA A 295 1.19 -7.22 -1.76
CA ALA A 295 0.37 -6.25 -2.47
C ALA A 295 1.18 -5.16 -3.19
N GLU A 296 2.22 -4.62 -2.55
CA GLU A 296 3.00 -3.52 -3.12
C GLU A 296 4.12 -3.97 -4.06
N ILE A 297 4.75 -5.11 -3.75
CA ILE A 297 5.86 -5.66 -4.53
C ILE A 297 5.32 -6.35 -5.78
N GLY A 298 4.21 -7.06 -5.68
CA GLY A 298 3.68 -7.92 -6.74
C GLY A 298 4.61 -9.12 -6.99
N ASP A 299 4.58 -9.66 -8.21
CA ASP A 299 5.51 -10.71 -8.61
C ASP A 299 6.95 -10.18 -8.56
N VAL A 300 7.81 -10.84 -7.77
CA VAL A 300 9.20 -10.42 -7.59
C VAL A 300 10.04 -10.63 -8.85
N ARG A 301 9.63 -11.55 -9.75
CA ARG A 301 10.34 -11.91 -10.99
C ARG A 301 10.39 -10.74 -11.99
N ARG A 302 9.49 -9.75 -11.87
CA ARG A 302 9.54 -8.51 -12.67
C ARG A 302 10.76 -7.63 -12.39
N PHE A 303 11.48 -7.90 -11.30
CA PHE A 303 12.72 -7.23 -10.97
C PHE A 303 13.90 -8.13 -11.33
N GLU A 304 14.67 -7.80 -12.36
CA GLU A 304 15.88 -8.55 -12.75
C GLU A 304 16.92 -8.62 -11.63
N GLN A 305 17.02 -7.56 -10.83
CA GLN A 305 18.02 -7.44 -9.77
C GLN A 305 17.39 -6.92 -8.48
N LYS A 306 17.93 -7.38 -7.34
CA LYS A 306 17.55 -6.87 -6.01
C LYS A 306 17.65 -5.35 -5.89
N LYS A 307 18.59 -4.71 -6.60
CA LYS A 307 18.75 -3.25 -6.63
C LYS A 307 17.53 -2.56 -7.24
N SER A 308 16.90 -3.15 -8.25
CA SER A 308 15.70 -2.63 -8.91
C SER A 308 14.51 -2.61 -7.94
N LEU A 309 14.34 -3.65 -7.11
CA LEU A 309 13.32 -3.67 -6.05
C LEU A 309 13.56 -2.59 -4.99
N ILE A 310 14.82 -2.42 -4.56
CA ILE A 310 15.20 -1.40 -3.56
C ILE A 310 14.93 0.02 -4.09
N ALA A 311 15.28 0.27 -5.36
CA ALA A 311 14.99 1.53 -6.05
C ALA A 311 13.47 1.77 -6.15
N PHE A 312 12.70 0.74 -6.49
CA PHE A 312 11.22 0.77 -6.53
C PHE A 312 10.59 1.05 -5.15
N ALA A 313 11.17 0.54 -4.06
CA ALA A 313 10.75 0.90 -2.72
C ALA A 313 11.16 2.34 -2.33
N GLY A 314 12.19 2.89 -2.98
CA GLY A 314 12.72 4.22 -2.66
C GLY A 314 13.42 4.29 -1.30
N VAL A 315 14.04 3.18 -0.89
CA VAL A 315 14.84 3.05 0.35
C VAL A 315 16.35 3.00 0.06
N ASP A 316 16.76 3.34 -1.16
CA ASP A 316 18.16 3.54 -1.51
C ASP A 316 18.61 4.96 -1.14
N PRO A 317 19.79 5.15 -0.51
CA PRO A 317 20.39 6.47 -0.37
C PRO A 317 20.67 7.06 -1.76
N MET A 318 20.31 8.32 -2.00
CA MET A 318 20.71 8.98 -3.25
C MET A 318 22.22 9.16 -3.29
N PRO A 319 22.92 8.79 -4.37
CA PRO A 319 24.29 9.24 -4.57
C PRO A 319 24.27 10.77 -4.79
N ASN A 320 25.06 11.50 -4.01
CA ASN A 320 25.31 12.92 -4.22
C ASN A 320 26.82 13.13 -4.16
N GLN A 321 27.48 12.81 -5.27
CA GLN A 321 28.88 13.11 -5.49
C GLN A 321 28.93 14.30 -6.45
N SER A 322 29.26 15.48 -5.93
CA SER A 322 29.58 16.66 -6.73
C SER A 322 30.99 17.10 -6.35
N GLY A 323 31.98 16.82 -7.21
CA GLY A 323 33.39 17.17 -6.98
C GLY A 323 33.87 16.80 -5.57
N ASP A 324 34.35 17.79 -4.81
CA ASP A 324 34.91 17.65 -3.47
C ASP A 324 33.91 17.36 -2.32
N LYS A 325 32.60 17.27 -2.58
CA LYS A 325 31.61 17.02 -1.53
C LYS A 325 31.22 15.54 -1.43
N ASN A 326 31.82 14.85 -0.46
CA ASN A 326 31.37 13.55 0.03
C ASN A 326 30.44 13.72 1.25
N VAL A 327 29.14 13.85 1.03
CA VAL A 327 28.17 13.89 2.13
C VAL A 327 27.95 12.47 2.66
N ARG A 328 28.32 12.21 3.92
CA ARG A 328 28.29 10.88 4.58
C ARG A 328 26.88 10.30 4.80
N SER A 329 25.81 11.07 4.57
CA SER A 329 24.42 10.66 4.77
C SER A 329 23.46 11.46 3.88
N ASN A 330 22.86 10.81 2.88
CA ASN A 330 21.89 11.43 1.98
C ASN A 330 20.44 11.04 2.33
N ARG A 331 19.50 11.92 1.99
CA ARG A 331 18.06 11.62 2.08
C ARG A 331 17.74 10.46 1.12
N SER A 332 16.83 9.58 1.55
CA SER A 332 16.30 8.54 0.65
C SER A 332 15.60 9.18 -0.54
N SER A 333 15.65 8.52 -1.70
CA SER A 333 15.14 9.10 -2.95
C SER A 333 13.65 9.49 -2.87
N LYS A 334 12.86 8.76 -2.06
CA LYS A 334 11.40 8.87 -1.96
C LYS A 334 10.66 8.70 -3.30
N ARG A 335 11.36 8.31 -4.37
CA ARG A 335 10.86 8.14 -5.75
C ARG A 335 9.99 6.88 -5.91
N GLY A 336 10.07 5.94 -4.97
CA GLY A 336 9.34 4.65 -4.95
C GLY A 336 7.98 4.66 -4.24
N SER A 337 7.34 3.49 -4.09
CA SER A 337 6.01 3.36 -3.46
C SER A 337 5.99 3.88 -2.00
N PRO A 338 5.20 4.92 -1.66
CA PRO A 338 5.12 5.42 -0.30
C PRO A 338 4.47 4.41 0.67
N TYR A 339 3.62 3.52 0.15
CA TYR A 339 2.95 2.49 0.94
C TYR A 339 3.91 1.36 1.30
N LEU A 340 4.74 0.92 0.34
CA LEU A 340 5.81 -0.05 0.62
C LEU A 340 6.79 0.49 1.67
N ARG A 341 7.18 1.77 1.58
CA ARG A 341 8.02 2.40 2.61
C ARG A 341 7.38 2.39 4.00
N LYS A 342 6.08 2.68 4.09
CA LYS A 342 5.34 2.63 5.35
C LYS A 342 5.33 1.21 5.94
N THR A 343 5.06 0.20 5.12
CA THR A 343 5.08 -1.20 5.54
C THR A 343 6.47 -1.60 6.03
N LEU A 344 7.53 -1.28 5.29
CA LEU A 344 8.92 -1.53 5.69
C LEU A 344 9.30 -0.84 7.00
N PHE A 345 8.88 0.41 7.18
CA PHE A 345 9.13 1.15 8.42
C PHE A 345 8.45 0.48 9.62
N ASN A 346 7.21 0.00 9.46
CA ASN A 346 6.50 -0.74 10.50
C ASN A 346 7.19 -2.06 10.85
N ILE A 347 7.67 -2.80 9.84
CA ILE A 347 8.48 -4.01 10.05
C ILE A 347 9.71 -3.66 10.88
N MET A 348 10.50 -2.66 10.48
CA MET A 348 11.69 -2.25 11.26
C MET A 348 11.35 -1.84 12.70
N GLY A 349 10.18 -1.24 12.93
CA GLY A 349 9.67 -0.95 14.28
C GLY A 349 9.42 -2.21 15.11
N ILE A 350 8.97 -3.31 14.51
CA ILE A 350 8.82 -4.61 15.18
C ILE A 350 10.19 -5.18 15.56
N TYR A 351 11.16 -5.11 14.65
CA TYR A 351 12.54 -5.53 14.91
C TYR A 351 13.14 -4.81 16.14
N LEU A 352 12.96 -3.49 16.23
CA LEU A 352 13.46 -2.72 17.38
C LEU A 352 12.70 -2.99 18.69
N ARG A 353 11.42 -3.35 18.62
CA ARG A 353 10.60 -3.62 19.80
C ARG A 353 10.88 -5.00 20.38
N CYS A 354 11.04 -5.99 19.52
CA CYS A 354 11.19 -7.38 19.92
C CYS A 354 12.65 -7.81 20.05
N SER A 355 13.58 -7.07 19.45
CA SER A 355 15.03 -7.26 19.55
C SER A 355 15.51 -8.72 19.37
N PRO A 356 15.17 -9.38 18.25
CA PRO A 356 15.52 -10.77 18.02
C PRO A 356 17.03 -10.93 17.76
N ALA A 357 17.80 -11.32 18.78
CA ALA A 357 19.27 -11.34 18.74
C ALA A 357 19.87 -12.17 17.57
N GLU A 358 19.21 -13.26 17.18
CA GLU A 358 19.68 -14.16 16.12
C GLU A 358 19.24 -13.72 14.72
N GLU A 359 18.39 -12.70 14.57
CA GLU A 359 17.92 -12.29 13.25
C GLU A 359 18.97 -11.38 12.55
N PRO A 360 19.44 -11.72 11.33
CA PRO A 360 20.51 -10.97 10.65
C PRO A 360 20.23 -9.49 10.31
N VAL A 361 19.02 -9.12 9.94
CA VAL A 361 18.52 -7.73 9.82
C VAL A 361 18.55 -7.02 11.17
N TYR A 362 18.14 -7.65 12.28
CA TYR A 362 18.25 -7.05 13.62
C TYR A 362 19.70 -6.78 14.00
N GLN A 363 20.58 -7.78 13.87
CA GLN A 363 22.02 -7.62 14.14
C GLN A 363 22.64 -6.47 13.32
N PHE A 364 22.17 -6.27 12.09
CA PHE A 364 22.60 -5.13 11.27
C PHE A 364 22.06 -3.80 11.77
N LEU A 365 20.78 -3.73 12.13
CA LEU A 365 20.17 -2.53 12.71
C LEU A 365 20.90 -2.13 13.99
N ASP A 366 21.14 -3.09 14.88
CA ASP A 366 21.79 -2.88 16.16
C ASP A 366 23.24 -2.41 15.99
N ARG A 367 24.00 -3.05 15.09
CA ARG A 367 25.34 -2.58 14.72
C ARG A 367 25.33 -1.14 14.20
N LYS A 368 24.39 -0.79 13.31
CA LYS A 368 24.27 0.59 12.79
C LYS A 368 23.88 1.60 13.86
N ARG A 369 23.08 1.18 14.84
CA ARG A 369 22.75 1.97 16.03
C ARG A 369 23.99 2.19 16.91
N ALA A 370 24.78 1.14 17.15
CA ALA A 370 26.03 1.21 17.92
C ALA A 370 27.10 2.09 17.24
N GLU A 371 27.13 2.14 15.90
CA GLU A 371 27.94 3.08 15.11
C GLU A 371 27.49 4.56 15.25
N GLY A 372 26.43 4.87 16.01
CA GLY A 372 25.92 6.22 16.19
C GLY A 372 25.15 6.78 14.99
N LYS A 373 24.67 5.92 14.07
CA LYS A 373 23.87 6.38 12.91
C LYS A 373 22.55 6.98 13.40
N PRO A 374 22.05 8.07 12.77
CA PRO A 374 20.75 8.63 13.10
C PRO A 374 19.59 7.64 12.90
N PHE A 375 18.53 7.76 13.72
CA PHE A 375 17.35 6.87 13.73
C PHE A 375 16.85 6.50 12.32
N TYR A 376 16.46 7.51 11.53
CA TYR A 376 15.89 7.29 10.20
C TYR A 376 16.88 6.69 9.19
N VAL A 377 18.19 6.88 9.40
CA VAL A 377 19.24 6.35 8.51
C VAL A 377 19.37 4.86 8.69
N TYR A 378 19.52 4.37 9.93
CA TYR A 378 19.62 2.93 10.15
C TYR A 378 18.29 2.21 9.90
N MET A 379 17.13 2.84 10.14
CA MET A 379 15.82 2.28 9.78
C MET A 379 15.71 2.04 8.28
N THR A 380 16.13 3.02 7.46
CA THR A 380 16.15 2.89 6.00
C THR A 380 17.15 1.82 5.54
N ALA A 381 18.33 1.78 6.16
CA ALA A 381 19.36 0.78 5.85
C ALA A 381 18.91 -0.66 6.22
N GLY A 382 18.22 -0.82 7.35
CA GLY A 382 17.60 -2.08 7.76
C GLY A 382 16.52 -2.52 6.77
N ALA A 383 15.65 -1.61 6.34
CA ALA A 383 14.66 -1.89 5.30
C ALA A 383 15.29 -2.34 3.98
N ASN A 384 16.41 -1.73 3.58
CA ASN A 384 17.20 -2.15 2.42
C ASN A 384 17.74 -3.58 2.61
N LYS A 385 18.34 -3.88 3.78
CA LYS A 385 18.83 -5.24 4.10
C LYS A 385 17.69 -6.27 4.10
N PHE A 386 16.53 -5.91 4.65
CA PHE A 386 15.32 -6.74 4.63
C PHE A 386 14.87 -7.04 3.20
N LEU A 387 14.74 -6.03 2.33
CA LEU A 387 14.33 -6.23 0.94
C LEU A 387 15.29 -7.13 0.14
N ARG A 388 16.60 -7.05 0.42
CA ARG A 388 17.57 -7.96 -0.21
C ARG A 388 17.31 -9.42 0.17
N ARG A 389 16.99 -9.68 1.43
CA ARG A 389 16.66 -11.02 1.93
C ARG A 389 15.31 -11.49 1.39
N TYR A 390 14.30 -10.62 1.40
CA TYR A 390 12.99 -10.86 0.78
C TYR A 390 13.18 -11.28 -0.69
N TYR A 391 13.89 -10.47 -1.48
CA TYR A 391 14.10 -10.73 -2.90
C TYR A 391 14.73 -12.09 -3.14
N ALA A 392 15.83 -12.40 -2.45
CA ALA A 392 16.53 -13.66 -2.61
C ALA A 392 15.63 -14.85 -2.24
N LYS A 393 15.05 -14.84 -1.03
CA LYS A 393 14.19 -15.94 -0.56
C LYS A 393 12.99 -16.19 -1.47
N VAL A 394 12.26 -15.14 -1.84
CA VAL A 394 11.04 -15.30 -2.65
C VAL A 394 11.38 -15.72 -4.07
N ARG A 395 12.42 -15.13 -4.69
CA ARG A 395 12.85 -15.52 -6.03
C ARG A 395 13.30 -16.98 -6.06
N ASP A 396 14.15 -17.38 -5.11
CA ASP A 396 14.70 -18.74 -5.08
C ASP A 396 13.58 -19.76 -4.86
N TYR A 397 12.62 -19.45 -3.96
CA TYR A 397 11.44 -20.28 -3.75
C TYR A 397 10.56 -20.40 -5.00
N LEU A 398 10.27 -19.30 -5.71
CA LEU A 398 9.49 -19.36 -6.95
C LEU A 398 10.21 -20.17 -8.03
N ALA A 399 11.53 -20.05 -8.15
CA ALA A 399 12.31 -20.87 -9.09
C ALA A 399 12.17 -22.37 -8.78
N THR A 400 12.14 -22.77 -7.51
CA THR A 400 11.91 -24.19 -7.16
C THR A 400 10.53 -24.72 -7.56
N LEU A 401 9.53 -23.84 -7.75
CA LEU A 401 8.21 -24.23 -8.22
C LEU A 401 8.16 -24.34 -9.74
N ASP A 402 8.90 -23.49 -10.45
CA ASP A 402 9.00 -23.52 -11.92
C ASP A 402 9.73 -24.79 -12.41
N ASP A 403 10.59 -25.40 -11.57
CA ASP A 403 11.32 -26.65 -11.84
C ASP A 403 10.52 -27.93 -11.51
N LEU A 404 9.29 -27.83 -10.99
CA LEU A 404 8.45 -29.00 -10.70
C LEU A 404 7.82 -29.55 -12.00
N PRO A 405 7.79 -30.88 -12.19
CA PRO A 405 7.04 -31.45 -13.30
C PRO A 405 5.57 -31.04 -13.19
N PRO A 406 4.88 -30.78 -14.32
CA PRO A 406 3.46 -30.44 -14.29
C PRO A 406 2.71 -31.53 -13.52
N VAL A 407 1.89 -31.10 -12.55
CA VAL A 407 1.06 -32.02 -11.78
C VAL A 407 0.12 -32.71 -12.77
N ASP A 408 0.29 -34.03 -12.89
CA ASP A 408 -0.52 -34.87 -13.75
C ASP A 408 -1.93 -34.96 -13.16
N MET A 409 -2.81 -34.06 -13.61
CA MET A 409 -4.20 -33.95 -13.15
C MET A 409 -5.03 -35.22 -13.46
N ASP A 410 -4.53 -36.11 -14.33
CA ASP A 410 -5.17 -37.39 -14.63
C ASP A 410 -4.92 -38.46 -13.56
N SER A 411 -3.93 -38.26 -12.68
CA SER A 411 -3.59 -39.21 -11.61
C SER A 411 -4.43 -39.04 -10.33
N THR A 412 -5.22 -37.96 -10.23
CA THR A 412 -6.16 -37.74 -9.12
C THR A 412 -7.52 -38.40 -9.33
N GLY A 413 -7.58 -39.68 -9.74
CA GLY A 413 -8.66 -40.65 -9.46
C GLY A 413 -10.15 -40.23 -9.49
N LEU A 414 -10.52 -39.11 -10.10
CA LEU A 414 -11.88 -38.56 -10.17
C LEU A 414 -12.47 -38.78 -11.56
N ASN A 415 -12.25 -39.98 -12.10
CA ASN A 415 -13.24 -40.58 -12.99
C ASN A 415 -14.35 -41.16 -12.10
N GLN A 416 -15.30 -40.33 -11.71
CA GLN A 416 -16.63 -40.82 -11.39
C GLN A 416 -17.50 -40.65 -12.63
N THR A 417 -17.57 -41.74 -13.39
CA THR A 417 -18.73 -42.09 -14.20
C THR A 417 -20.00 -42.02 -13.35
N ASN A 418 -20.91 -41.10 -13.71
CA ASN A 418 -22.34 -41.37 -13.95
C ASN A 418 -23.04 -40.12 -14.48
#